data_AF-A0A1Y1LE36-F1
#
_entry.id   AF-A0A1Y1LE36-F1
#
_cell.length_a   1.000
_cell.length_b   1.000
_cell.length_c   1.000
_cell.angle_alpha   90.00
_cell.angle_beta   90.00
_cell.angle_gamma   90.00
#
_symmetry.space_group_name_H-M   'P 1'
#
loop_
_entity.id
_entity.type
_entity.pdbx_description
1 polymer ?
#
loop_
_entity_poly.entity_id
_entity_poly.type
_entity_poly.pdbx_seq_one_letter_code
_entity_poly.pdbx_strand_id
1 'polypeptide(L)'
;MGPAVFIVGASYSGCDRYLAVALFTIAMGLMGTVYCGMKVNALDLSPNFAGTLMAIVNGIGAVSGIITPYLIGALTANHTLEQWQLVFWITLGVFTVTNIIYVIFASGETQWWNNVDKSETGTVDNTIDTALGKTVMHNV
;
A
#
# COMPACT_ATOMS: atom_id res chain seq x y z
N MET A 1 -0.20 -9.96 -7.81
CA MET A 1 -0.19 -10.71 -9.07
C MET A 1 -1.51 -10.65 -9.82
N GLY A 2 -2.63 -11.01 -9.18
CA GLY A 2 -3.95 -11.11 -9.84
C GLY A 2 -4.25 -10.00 -10.86
N PRO A 3 -4.30 -8.71 -10.47
CA PRO A 3 -4.78 -7.64 -11.35
C PRO A 3 -3.99 -7.50 -12.66
N ALA A 4 -2.66 -7.59 -12.61
CA ALA A 4 -1.81 -7.38 -13.78
C ALA A 4 -1.96 -8.51 -14.83
N VAL A 5 -2.15 -9.75 -14.37
CA VAL A 5 -2.35 -10.92 -15.25
C VAL A 5 -3.70 -10.81 -15.97
N PHE A 6 -4.75 -10.41 -15.25
CA PHE A 6 -6.07 -10.21 -15.84
C PHE A 6 -6.11 -9.04 -16.83
N ILE A 7 -5.34 -7.97 -16.59
CA ILE A 7 -5.23 -6.83 -17.52
C ILE A 7 -4.51 -7.22 -18.81
N VAL A 8 -3.40 -7.98 -18.73
CA VAL A 8 -2.73 -8.49 -19.92
C VAL A 8 -3.65 -9.44 -20.69
N GLY A 9 -4.36 -10.34 -20.00
CA GLY A 9 -5.36 -11.21 -20.61
C GLY A 9 -6.52 -10.45 -21.29
N ALA A 10 -6.98 -9.36 -20.67
CA ALA A 10 -8.00 -8.48 -21.26
C ALA A 10 -7.51 -7.82 -22.55
N SER A 11 -6.21 -7.54 -22.68
CA SER A 11 -5.63 -6.97 -23.91
C SER A 11 -5.67 -7.92 -25.11
N TYR A 12 -5.93 -9.22 -24.90
CA TYR A 12 -6.09 -10.23 -25.96
C TYR A 12 -7.55 -10.58 -26.23
N SER A 13 -8.52 -9.91 -25.57
CA SER A 13 -9.96 -10.17 -25.75
C SER A 13 -10.52 -9.76 -27.13
N GLY A 14 -9.73 -9.06 -27.96
CA GLY A 14 -10.08 -8.75 -29.34
C GLY A 14 -11.33 -7.88 -29.45
N CYS A 15 -12.33 -8.33 -30.22
CA CYS A 15 -13.57 -7.59 -30.46
C CYS A 15 -14.64 -7.77 -29.36
N ASP A 16 -14.43 -8.66 -28.39
CA ASP A 16 -15.44 -8.91 -27.35
C ASP A 16 -15.26 -7.96 -26.15
N ARG A 17 -15.94 -6.81 -26.26
CA ARG A 17 -15.95 -5.78 -25.21
C ARG A 17 -16.49 -6.26 -23.87
N TYR A 18 -17.41 -7.23 -23.85
CA TYR A 18 -18.02 -7.70 -22.60
C TYR A 18 -17.00 -8.50 -21.80
N LEU A 19 -16.22 -9.33 -22.48
CA LEU A 19 -15.15 -10.12 -21.87
C LEU A 19 -14.03 -9.21 -21.35
N ALA A 20 -13.64 -8.18 -22.11
CA ALA A 20 -12.65 -7.19 -21.66
C ALA A 20 -13.08 -6.49 -20.36
N VAL A 21 -14.31 -5.97 -20.32
CA VAL A 21 -14.85 -5.25 -19.15
C VAL A 21 -14.97 -6.17 -17.93
N ALA A 22 -15.40 -7.42 -18.12
CA ALA A 22 -15.47 -8.40 -17.04
C ALA A 22 -14.08 -8.67 -16.42
N LEU A 23 -13.06 -8.87 -17.26
CA LEU A 23 -11.69 -9.10 -16.80
C LEU A 23 -11.11 -7.88 -16.07
N PHE A 24 -11.34 -6.66 -16.57
CA PHE A 24 -10.93 -5.44 -15.88
C PHE A 24 -11.64 -5.26 -14.53
N THR A 25 -12.93 -5.59 -14.47
CA THR A 25 -13.70 -5.52 -13.22
C THR A 25 -13.15 -6.47 -12.16
N ILE A 26 -12.87 -7.72 -12.56
CA ILE A 26 -12.27 -8.72 -11.66
C ILE A 26 -10.86 -8.28 -11.23
N ALA A 27 -10.07 -7.73 -12.16
CA ALA A 27 -8.74 -7.20 -11.86
C ALA A 27 -8.80 -6.10 -10.79
N MET A 28 -9.71 -5.13 -10.92
CA MET A 28 -9.89 -4.06 -9.93
C MET A 28 -10.43 -4.59 -8.60
N GLY A 29 -11.34 -5.57 -8.61
CA GLY A 29 -11.82 -6.22 -7.40
C GLY A 29 -10.70 -6.86 -6.58
N LEU A 30 -9.78 -7.58 -7.25
CA LEU A 30 -8.60 -8.16 -6.62
C LEU A 30 -7.57 -7.12 -6.16
N MET A 31 -7.59 -5.91 -6.71
CA MET A 31 -6.73 -4.82 -6.25
C MET A 31 -7.15 -4.33 -4.86
N GLY A 32 -8.45 -4.38 -4.54
CA GLY A 32 -8.99 -4.00 -3.24
C GLY A 32 -8.43 -4.84 -2.09
N THR A 33 -8.29 -6.15 -2.27
CA THR A 33 -7.72 -7.05 -1.24
C THR A 33 -6.25 -6.76 -0.94
N VAL A 34 -5.49 -6.31 -1.94
CA VAL A 34 -4.07 -5.94 -1.78
C VAL A 34 -3.93 -4.69 -0.91
N TYR A 35 -4.81 -3.70 -1.11
CA TYR A 35 -4.75 -2.44 -0.37
C TYR A 35 -5.04 -2.63 1.13
N CYS A 36 -6.00 -3.50 1.47
CA CYS A 36 -6.27 -3.87 2.86
C CYS A 36 -5.05 -4.55 3.51
N GLY A 37 -4.44 -5.53 2.83
CA GLY A 37 -3.28 -6.25 3.37
C GLY A 37 -2.07 -5.35 3.63
N MET A 38 -1.78 -4.41 2.73
CA MET A 38 -0.66 -3.47 2.92
C MET A 38 -0.85 -2.56 4.14
N LYS A 39 -2.08 -2.09 4.38
CA LYS A 39 -2.37 -1.21 5.53
C LYS A 39 -2.31 -1.95 6.85
N VAL A 40 -2.86 -3.16 6.91
CA VAL A 40 -2.82 -4.01 8.11
C VAL A 40 -1.38 -4.39 8.43
N ASN A 41 -0.60 -4.84 7.43
CA ASN A 41 0.81 -5.19 7.63
C ASN A 41 1.64 -4.01 8.13
N ALA A 42 1.38 -2.78 7.67
CA ALA A 42 2.08 -1.59 8.17
C ALA A 42 1.73 -1.24 9.63
N LEU A 43 0.48 -1.50 10.04
CA LEU A 43 0.01 -1.29 11.41
C LEU A 43 0.54 -2.38 12.36
N ASP A 44 0.60 -3.63 11.90
CA ASP A 44 1.13 -4.76 12.67
C ASP A 44 2.65 -4.64 12.86
N LEU A 45 3.38 -4.16 11.84
CA LEU A 45 4.83 -4.08 11.86
C LEU A 45 5.37 -2.91 12.70
N SER A 46 4.69 -1.76 12.68
CA SER A 46 5.14 -0.56 13.37
C SER A 46 4.00 0.40 13.73
N PRO A 47 3.20 0.13 14.78
CA PRO A 47 2.09 0.99 15.17
C PRO A 47 2.53 2.43 15.53
N ASN A 48 3.75 2.61 16.07
CA ASN A 48 4.26 3.92 16.48
C ASN A 48 4.73 4.80 15.30
N PHE A 49 5.20 4.18 14.20
CA PHE A 49 5.72 4.87 13.01
C PHE A 49 4.82 4.72 11.77
N ALA A 50 3.67 4.07 11.90
CA ALA A 50 2.74 3.79 10.80
C ALA A 50 2.31 5.07 10.06
N GLY A 51 2.07 6.18 10.78
CA GLY A 51 1.67 7.46 10.17
C GLY A 51 2.73 8.03 9.22
N THR A 52 3.99 8.09 9.65
CA THR A 52 5.11 8.60 8.85
C THR A 52 5.42 7.68 7.67
N LEU A 53 5.43 6.37 7.88
CA LEU A 53 5.63 5.39 6.80
C LEU A 53 4.50 5.47 5.77
N MET A 54 3.24 5.55 6.20
CA MET A 54 2.14 5.75 5.27
C MET A 54 2.23 7.09 4.54
N ALA A 55 2.68 8.17 5.18
CA ALA A 55 2.87 9.46 4.52
C ALA A 55 3.93 9.39 3.42
N ILE A 56 5.07 8.74 3.68
CA ILE A 56 6.13 8.53 2.68
C ILE A 56 5.61 7.70 1.51
N VAL A 57 4.94 6.58 1.80
CA VAL A 57 4.37 5.71 0.76
C VAL A 57 3.35 6.45 -0.11
N ASN A 58 2.46 7.24 0.50
CA ASN A 58 1.50 8.05 -0.25
C ASN A 58 2.19 9.17 -1.04
N GLY A 59 3.26 9.78 -0.52
CA GLY A 59 4.05 10.78 -1.22
C GLY A 59 4.70 10.21 -2.48
N ILE A 60 5.35 9.05 -2.37
CA ILE A 60 5.92 8.34 -3.53
C ILE A 60 4.81 7.94 -4.51
N GLY A 61 3.65 7.51 -4.00
CA GLY A 61 2.47 7.20 -4.81
C GLY A 61 1.97 8.40 -5.60
N ALA A 62 1.92 9.59 -4.99
CA ALA A 62 1.51 10.82 -5.65
C ALA A 62 2.47 11.23 -6.76
N VAL A 63 3.79 11.18 -6.52
CA VAL A 63 4.81 11.45 -7.55
C VAL A 63 4.69 10.46 -8.71
N SER A 64 4.53 9.17 -8.40
CA SER A 64 4.32 8.13 -9.41
C SER A 64 3.06 8.39 -10.23
N GLY A 65 1.98 8.86 -9.59
CA GLY A 65 0.73 9.23 -10.24
C GLY A 65 0.86 10.41 -11.21
N ILE A 66 1.81 11.33 -10.98
CA ILE A 66 2.11 12.44 -11.88
C ILE A 66 2.93 11.95 -13.08
N ILE A 67 3.94 11.10 -12.84
CA ILE A 67 4.88 10.63 -13.88
C ILE A 67 4.22 9.61 -14.82
N THR A 68 3.37 8.73 -14.29
CA THR A 68 2.74 7.62 -15.02
C THR A 68 2.00 8.06 -16.29
N PRO A 69 1.04 9.02 -16.26
CA PRO A 69 0.31 9.43 -17.46
C PRO A 69 1.22 10.06 -18.53
N TYR A 70 2.30 10.75 -18.12
CA TYR A 70 3.29 11.29 -19.06
C TYR A 70 4.04 10.18 -19.79
N LEU A 71 4.49 9.15 -19.07
CA LEU A 71 5.17 7.98 -19.65
C LEU A 71 4.23 7.18 -20.56
N ILE A 72 2.99 6.92 -20.13
CA ILE A 72 2.01 6.20 -20.96
C ILE A 72 1.74 7.00 -22.23
N GLY A 73 1.52 8.31 -22.14
CA GLY A 73 1.29 9.17 -23.30
C GLY A 73 2.45 9.13 -24.31
N ALA A 74 3.70 9.10 -23.84
CA ALA A 74 4.86 8.97 -24.70
C ALA A 74 4.98 7.58 -25.37
N LEU A 75 4.61 6.52 -24.66
CA LEU A 75 4.66 5.14 -25.16
C LEU A 75 3.52 4.82 -26.15
N THR A 76 2.36 5.44 -25.99
CA THR A 76 1.17 5.22 -26.83
C THR A 76 0.90 6.39 -27.80
N ALA A 77 1.94 6.92 -28.44
CA ALA A 77 1.81 8.09 -29.32
C ALA A 77 0.86 7.88 -30.53
N ASN A 78 0.70 6.65 -31.00
CA ASN A 78 -0.15 6.32 -32.14
C ASN A 78 -1.48 5.65 -31.71
N HIS A 79 -1.72 5.52 -30.40
CA HIS A 79 -2.91 4.90 -29.82
C HIS A 79 -3.26 3.50 -30.39
N THR A 80 -2.24 2.75 -30.84
CA THR A 80 -2.47 1.41 -31.41
C THR A 80 -2.58 0.36 -30.31
N LEU A 81 -3.28 -0.74 -30.61
CA LEU A 81 -3.49 -1.84 -29.66
C LEU A 81 -2.17 -2.50 -29.25
N GLU A 82 -1.20 -2.58 -30.17
CA GLU A 82 0.14 -3.12 -29.91
C GLU A 82 0.95 -2.28 -28.91
N GLN A 83 0.83 -0.94 -28.97
CA GLN A 83 1.47 -0.05 -28.00
C GLN A 83 0.88 -0.23 -26.60
N TRP A 84 -0.45 -0.39 -26.50
CA TRP A 84 -1.12 -0.67 -25.23
C TRP A 84 -0.76 -2.04 -24.66
N GLN A 85 -0.64 -3.07 -25.50
CA GLN A 85 -0.12 -4.38 -25.10
C GLN A 85 1.27 -4.26 -24.48
N LEU A 86 2.16 -3.48 -25.09
CA LEU A 86 3.50 -3.23 -24.56
C LEU A 86 3.45 -2.54 -23.18
N VAL A 87 2.57 -1.55 -22.98
CA VAL A 87 2.37 -0.91 -21.67
C VAL A 87 1.88 -1.92 -20.62
N PHE A 88 0.97 -2.81 -20.98
CA PHE A 88 0.49 -3.85 -20.05
C PHE A 88 1.57 -4.88 -19.70
N TRP A 89 2.44 -5.24 -20.65
CA TRP A 89 3.60 -6.09 -20.40
C TRP A 89 4.63 -5.44 -19.48
N ILE A 90 4.93 -4.16 -19.68
CA ILE A 90 5.80 -3.39 -18.77
C ILE A 90 5.19 -3.36 -17.36
N THR A 91 3.87 -3.11 -17.28
CA THR A 91 3.14 -3.10 -16.02
C THR A 91 3.28 -4.45 -15.32
N LEU A 92 3.03 -5.57 -16.01
CA LEU A 92 3.22 -6.91 -15.46
C LEU A 92 4.65 -7.14 -14.93
N GLY A 93 5.66 -6.69 -15.68
CA GLY A 93 7.06 -6.76 -15.27
C GLY A 93 7.34 -6.01 -13.96
N VAL A 94 6.88 -4.75 -13.86
CA VAL A 94 7.04 -3.92 -12.66
C VAL A 94 6.34 -4.53 -11.46
N PHE A 95 5.10 -5.03 -11.63
CA PHE A 95 4.38 -5.72 -10.56
C PHE A 95 5.11 -6.99 -10.10
N THR A 96 5.69 -7.75 -11.04
CA THR A 96 6.45 -8.97 -10.74
C THR A 96 7.71 -8.66 -9.94
N VAL A 97 8.52 -7.71 -10.39
CA VAL A 97 9.74 -7.30 -9.68
C VAL A 97 9.40 -6.77 -8.27
N THR A 98 8.40 -5.90 -8.16
CA THR A 98 7.97 -5.35 -6.87
C THR A 98 7.52 -6.44 -5.91
N ASN A 99 6.80 -7.45 -6.40
CA ASN A 99 6.37 -8.56 -5.57
C ASN A 99 7.50 -9.49 -5.17
N ILE A 100 8.47 -9.74 -6.05
CA ILE A 100 9.66 -10.52 -5.70
C ILE A 100 10.41 -9.82 -4.56
N ILE A 101 10.61 -8.51 -4.67
CA ILE A 101 11.21 -7.71 -3.59
C ILE A 101 10.36 -7.83 -2.32
N TYR A 102 9.04 -7.67 -2.43
CA TYR A 102 8.14 -7.81 -1.28
C TYR A 102 8.26 -9.18 -0.62
N VAL A 103 8.26 -10.28 -1.38
CA VAL A 103 8.36 -11.63 -0.82
C VAL A 103 9.71 -11.89 -0.15
N ILE A 104 10.79 -11.29 -0.66
CA ILE A 104 12.13 -11.46 -0.08
C ILE A 104 12.31 -10.62 1.19
N PHE A 105 11.80 -9.39 1.21
CA PHE A 105 12.09 -8.41 2.27
C PHE A 105 10.94 -8.19 3.26
N ALA A 106 9.71 -8.65 2.98
CA ALA A 106 8.61 -8.49 3.91
C ALA A 106 8.82 -9.39 5.14
N SER A 107 8.72 -8.78 6.32
CA SER A 107 8.66 -9.47 7.60
C SER A 107 7.32 -9.16 8.28
N GLY A 108 6.85 -10.09 9.12
CA GLY A 108 5.63 -9.94 9.92
C GLY A 108 5.89 -9.61 11.39
N GLU A 109 7.17 -9.48 11.79
CA GLU A 109 7.54 -9.20 13.18
C GLU A 109 7.81 -7.72 13.43
N THR A 110 7.37 -7.21 14.58
CA THR A 110 7.60 -5.83 14.99
C THR A 110 9.10 -5.53 14.95
N GLN A 111 9.45 -4.48 14.20
CA GLN A 111 10.85 -4.18 13.97
C GLN A 111 11.50 -3.54 15.20
N TRP A 112 12.79 -3.76 15.43
CA TRP A 112 13.50 -3.38 16.67
C TRP A 112 13.49 -1.87 16.97
N TRP A 113 13.35 -1.03 15.94
CA TRP A 113 13.21 0.42 16.07
C TRP A 113 11.80 0.89 16.44
N ASN A 114 10.81 -0.01 16.55
CA ASN A 114 9.44 0.31 16.92
C ASN A 114 9.25 0.57 18.43
N ASN A 115 10.28 0.34 19.25
CA ASN A 115 10.28 0.69 20.66
C ASN A 115 10.51 2.19 20.82
N VAL A 116 9.43 2.94 21.03
CA VAL A 116 9.53 4.28 21.63
C VAL A 116 9.83 4.04 23.11
N ASP A 117 10.94 4.58 23.62
CA ASP A 117 11.28 4.49 25.03
C ASP A 117 10.06 4.91 25.88
N LYS A 118 9.47 3.95 26.60
CA LYS A 118 8.32 4.16 27.51
C LYS A 118 8.69 4.99 28.76
N SER A 119 9.72 5.83 28.69
CA SER A 119 10.21 6.60 29.82
C SER A 119 9.36 7.84 30.15
N GLU A 120 8.43 8.25 29.28
CA GLU A 120 7.59 9.44 29.52
C GLU A 120 6.13 9.11 29.85
N THR A 121 5.56 8.03 29.31
CA THR A 121 4.15 7.67 29.60
C THR A 121 3.98 7.08 30.99
N GLY A 122 4.95 6.27 31.46
CA GLY A 122 4.90 5.69 32.80
C GLY A 122 5.04 6.73 33.91
N THR A 123 5.81 7.79 33.70
CA THR A 123 5.95 8.90 34.65
C THR A 123 4.67 9.71 34.74
N VAL A 124 4.01 10.01 33.62
CA VAL A 124 2.75 10.76 33.63
C VAL A 124 1.61 9.95 34.28
N ASP A 125 1.48 8.66 33.96
CA ASP A 125 0.45 7.78 34.55
C ASP A 125 0.65 7.63 36.07
N ASN A 126 1.89 7.38 36.51
CA ASN A 126 2.25 7.35 37.93
C ASN A 126 2.01 8.71 38.63
N THR A 127 2.22 9.82 37.93
CA THR A 127 1.99 11.17 38.49
C THR A 127 0.50 11.46 38.63
N ILE A 128 -0.32 11.04 37.67
CA ILE A 128 -1.78 11.18 37.70
C ILE A 128 -2.37 10.28 38.79
N ASP A 129 -1.93 9.03 38.91
CA ASP A 129 -2.38 8.12 39.97
C ASP A 129 -1.98 8.61 41.36
N THR A 130 -0.77 9.15 41.50
CA THR A 130 -0.30 9.78 42.75
C THR A 130 -1.09 11.06 43.07
N ALA A 131 -1.45 11.86 42.05
CA ALA A 131 -2.24 13.07 42.23
C ALA A 131 -3.69 12.74 42.62
N LEU A 132 -4.32 11.78 41.95
CA LEU A 132 -5.67 11.31 42.26
C LEU A 132 -5.74 10.66 43.65
N GLY A 133 -4.75 9.86 44.03
CA GLY A 133 -4.65 9.27 45.37
C GLY A 133 -4.55 10.32 46.48
N LYS A 134 -3.83 11.44 46.25
CA LYS A 134 -3.77 12.56 47.19
C LYS A 134 -5.07 13.35 47.27
N THR A 135 -5.78 13.53 46.15
CA THR A 135 -7.07 14.25 46.13
C THR A 135 -8.19 13.48 46.82
N VAL A 136 -8.19 12.14 46.74
CA VAL A 136 -9.17 11.29 47.45
C VAL A 136 -8.95 11.30 48.97
N MET A 137 -7.70 11.28 49.43
CA MET A 137 -7.35 11.29 50.85
C MET A 137 -7.56 12.64 51.56
N HIS A 138 -7.72 13.74 50.81
CA HIS A 138 -7.96 15.08 51.36
C HIS A 138 -9.47 15.43 51.46
N ASN A 139 -10.36 14.56 50.96
CA ASN A 139 -11.82 14.74 50.99
C ASN A 139 -12.54 13.74 51.91
N VAL A 140 -11.81 13.06 52.80
CA VAL A 140 -12.33 12.23 53.90
C VAL A 140 -11.84 12.80 55.21
#